data_AF-A0A7G8DI11-F1
#
_entry.id   AF-A0A7G8DI11-F1
#
_cell.length_a   1.000
_cell.length_b   1.000
_cell.length_c   1.000
_cell.angle_alpha   90.00
_cell.angle_beta   90.00
_cell.angle_gamma   90.00
#
_symmetry.space_group_name_H-M   'P 1'
#
loop_
_entity.id
_entity.type
_entity.pdbx_description
1 polymer ?
#
loop_
_entity_poly.entity_id
_entity_poly.type
_entity_poly.pdbx_seq_one_letter_code
_entity_poly.pdbx_strand_id
1 'polypeptide(L)'
;MVRFQFFSAVSASLLSALLVSVFSSPVLEAAPRNSFPGRRIGGGTRGECAARPVVHLVPASNVFSPGARKLIAVLEGPSANPQPLGVTLQSASADGIADSGAGPLMQKQIPAAVNRLVLLSIPAAPVPMLWESSYRCGTDGGADEFGFITSSAPPARSLLLPDGSPEAQNQRVEMELASLKAACGTSTRLAHLKTVFQFDDDVINDSWPEQVTVQCF
;
A
#
# COMPACT_ATOMS: atom_id res chain seq x y z
N MET A 1 39.65 64.58 32.51
CA MET A 1 38.78 64.96 33.65
C MET A 1 37.38 65.22 33.09
N VAL A 2 36.46 64.24 33.18
CA VAL A 2 35.35 64.12 34.18
C VAL A 2 34.39 65.33 34.05
N ARG A 3 33.12 65.23 33.62
CA ARG A 3 31.92 64.57 34.22
C ARG A 3 30.76 64.63 33.15
N PHE A 4 29.98 63.57 32.88
CA PHE A 4 28.61 63.26 33.43
C PHE A 4 27.53 64.32 33.05
N GLN A 5 26.30 64.06 32.58
CA GLN A 5 25.29 63.00 32.78
C GLN A 5 24.18 63.03 31.69
N PHE A 6 23.56 61.87 31.49
CA PHE A 6 22.17 61.52 31.12
C PHE A 6 21.20 62.54 30.52
N PHE A 7 20.57 62.14 29.40
CA PHE A 7 19.12 62.22 29.22
C PHE A 7 18.60 60.94 28.54
N SER A 8 17.69 60.25 29.23
CA SER A 8 16.84 59.21 28.68
C SER A 8 15.71 59.82 27.86
N ALA A 9 15.36 59.22 26.72
CA ALA A 9 14.02 59.31 26.16
C ALA A 9 13.68 58.02 25.42
N VAL A 10 12.48 57.52 25.76
CA VAL A 10 11.86 56.25 25.41
C VAL A 10 11.10 56.37 24.08
N SER A 11 10.83 55.21 23.47
CA SER A 11 9.79 54.92 22.43
C SER A 11 10.33 54.86 21.01
N ALA A 12 9.86 54.00 20.11
CA ALA A 12 9.00 52.82 20.11
C ALA A 12 9.01 52.33 18.65
N SER A 13 8.82 51.02 18.43
CA SER A 13 8.15 50.48 17.22
C SER A 13 8.90 50.59 15.87
N LEU A 14 8.91 49.65 14.92
CA LEU A 14 8.06 48.52 14.58
C LEU A 14 8.88 47.42 13.89
N LEU A 15 8.46 46.18 14.13
CA LEU A 15 8.71 45.00 13.30
C LEU A 15 8.45 45.27 11.81
N SER A 16 9.33 44.76 10.95
CA SER A 16 8.95 44.31 9.59
C SER A 16 9.59 42.96 9.36
N ALA A 17 8.96 41.93 9.91
CA ALA A 17 9.19 40.56 9.50
C ALA A 17 8.50 40.37 8.15
N LEU A 18 9.29 40.27 7.08
CA LEU A 18 8.82 39.87 5.76
C LEU A 18 8.43 38.39 5.84
N LEU A 19 7.15 38.11 6.13
CA LEU A 19 6.56 36.78 6.02
C LEU A 19 6.39 36.46 4.53
N VAL A 20 7.34 35.69 3.98
CA VAL A 20 7.20 35.08 2.66
C VAL A 20 6.24 33.88 2.80
N SER A 21 4.95 34.15 2.64
CA SER A 21 3.91 33.11 2.58
C SER A 21 3.98 32.40 1.23
N VAL A 22 4.90 31.45 1.08
CA VAL A 22 4.88 30.53 -0.06
C VAL A 22 3.76 29.53 0.19
N PHE A 23 2.56 29.84 -0.29
CA PHE A 23 1.48 28.87 -0.43
C PHE A 23 1.87 27.90 -1.55
N SER A 24 2.59 26.84 -1.19
CA SER A 24 2.78 25.69 -2.07
C SER A 24 1.47 24.91 -2.13
N SER A 25 0.62 25.21 -3.11
CA SER A 25 -0.48 24.30 -3.47
C SER A 25 0.11 22.95 -3.87
N PRO A 26 -0.45 21.81 -3.42
CA PRO A 26 -0.04 20.53 -3.96
C PRO A 26 -0.49 20.48 -5.42
N VAL A 27 0.48 20.50 -6.33
CA VAL A 27 0.25 20.13 -7.72
C VAL A 27 -0.08 18.64 -7.70
N LEU A 28 -1.35 18.30 -7.92
CA LEU A 28 -1.76 16.92 -8.16
C LEU A 28 -1.23 16.55 -9.56
N GLU A 29 0.00 16.06 -9.60
CA GLU A 29 0.64 15.62 -10.83
C GLU A 29 -0.11 14.39 -11.35
N ALA A 30 -0.77 14.55 -12.51
CA ALA A 30 -1.41 13.44 -13.18
C ALA A 30 -0.34 12.37 -13.45
N ALA A 31 -0.60 11.13 -13.03
CA ALA A 31 0.31 10.02 -13.29
C ALA A 31 0.67 10.01 -14.80
N PRO A 32 1.96 9.87 -15.16
CA PRO A 32 2.38 9.85 -16.55
C PRO A 32 1.51 8.87 -17.33
N ARG A 33 1.07 9.22 -18.55
CA ARG A 33 0.17 8.38 -19.36
C ARG A 33 0.74 6.97 -19.69
N ASN A 34 2.00 6.72 -19.34
CA ASN A 34 2.71 5.44 -19.46
C ASN A 34 2.91 4.71 -18.11
N SER A 35 2.27 5.13 -17.03
CA SER A 35 2.34 4.40 -15.74
C SER A 35 1.36 3.24 -15.73
N PHE A 36 1.79 2.08 -15.22
CA PHE A 36 0.92 0.92 -15.01
C PHE A 36 -0.38 1.32 -14.28
N PRO A 37 -1.58 1.01 -14.83
CA PRO A 37 -2.87 1.40 -14.25
C PRO A 37 -3.26 0.45 -13.09
N GLY A 38 -2.35 0.31 -12.12
CA GLY A 38 -2.51 -0.54 -10.95
C GLY A 38 -3.45 0.05 -9.91
N ARG A 39 -3.83 -0.80 -8.95
CA ARG A 39 -4.52 -0.40 -7.72
C ARG A 39 -4.02 -1.24 -6.56
N ARG A 40 -2.99 -0.75 -5.86
CA ARG A 40 -2.46 -1.44 -4.68
C ARG A 40 -3.51 -1.64 -3.57
N ILE A 41 -4.62 -0.91 -3.62
CA ILE A 41 -5.79 -1.12 -2.74
C ILE A 41 -6.91 -1.76 -3.55
N GLY A 42 -7.35 -2.92 -3.09
CA GLY A 42 -8.57 -3.58 -3.52
C GLY A 42 -9.55 -3.70 -2.35
N GLY A 43 -10.59 -4.50 -2.54
CA GLY A 43 -11.71 -4.51 -1.61
C GLY A 43 -12.81 -3.55 -2.07
N GLY A 44 -13.96 -3.66 -1.42
CA GLY A 44 -15.17 -2.92 -1.74
C GLY A 44 -15.75 -2.28 -0.50
N THR A 45 -16.88 -1.61 -0.69
CA THR A 45 -17.69 -1.02 0.39
C THR A 45 -19.05 -1.71 0.53
N ARG A 46 -19.31 -2.74 -0.30
CA ARG A 46 -20.58 -3.46 -0.41
C ARG A 46 -20.36 -4.96 -0.32
N GLY A 47 -21.29 -5.66 0.34
CA GLY A 47 -21.23 -7.09 0.62
C GLY A 47 -20.29 -7.42 1.77
N GLU A 48 -20.76 -8.15 2.79
CA GLU A 48 -20.00 -8.33 4.04
C GLU A 48 -18.61 -8.94 3.85
N CYS A 49 -18.46 -9.86 2.89
CA CYS A 49 -17.17 -10.50 2.62
C CYS A 49 -16.13 -9.52 2.05
N ALA A 50 -16.55 -8.71 1.08
CA ALA A 50 -15.66 -7.91 0.27
C ALA A 50 -15.60 -6.45 0.73
N ALA A 51 -16.44 -6.07 1.70
CA ALA A 51 -16.50 -4.76 2.36
C ALA A 51 -15.30 -4.50 3.29
N ARG A 52 -14.09 -4.88 2.88
CA ARG A 52 -12.86 -4.58 3.61
C ARG A 52 -11.69 -4.39 2.64
N PRO A 53 -10.75 -3.50 2.95
CA PRO A 53 -9.60 -3.26 2.09
C PRO A 53 -8.65 -4.46 2.08
N VAL A 54 -8.06 -4.73 0.91
CA VAL A 54 -6.88 -5.59 0.75
C VAL A 54 -5.78 -4.71 0.14
N VAL A 55 -4.64 -4.61 0.81
CA VAL A 55 -3.64 -3.58 0.47
C VAL A 55 -2.29 -4.21 0.20
N HIS A 56 -1.75 -4.00 -0.99
CA HIS A 56 -0.37 -4.35 -1.33
C HIS A 56 0.58 -3.32 -0.72
N LEU A 57 1.58 -3.79 0.01
CA LEU A 57 2.67 -2.96 0.54
C LEU A 57 3.71 -2.70 -0.55
N VAL A 58 3.36 -1.79 -1.46
CA VAL A 58 4.18 -1.33 -2.60
C VAL A 58 4.17 0.20 -2.67
N PRO A 59 5.11 0.83 -3.42
CA PRO A 59 5.07 2.27 -3.66
C PRO A 59 3.77 2.74 -4.31
N ALA A 60 3.49 4.05 -4.23
CA ALA A 60 2.27 4.65 -4.79
C ALA A 60 2.15 4.48 -6.32
N SER A 61 3.26 4.20 -7.01
CA SER A 61 3.29 3.87 -8.45
C SER A 61 2.60 2.54 -8.78
N ASN A 62 2.32 1.68 -7.80
CA ASN A 62 1.85 0.29 -7.96
C ASN A 62 2.84 -0.65 -8.67
N VAL A 63 4.05 -0.16 -8.96
CA VAL A 63 5.13 -0.91 -9.60
C VAL A 63 6.26 -1.07 -8.59
N PHE A 64 6.76 -2.29 -8.43
CA PHE A 64 7.79 -2.61 -7.43
C PHE A 64 8.72 -3.71 -7.93
N SER A 65 10.03 -3.61 -7.67
CA SER A 65 10.98 -4.71 -7.86
C SER A 65 11.29 -5.34 -6.49
N PRO A 66 10.86 -6.57 -6.22
CA PRO A 66 11.10 -7.26 -4.94
C PRO A 66 12.58 -7.53 -4.62
N GLY A 67 13.46 -7.34 -5.59
CA GLY A 67 14.89 -7.56 -5.49
C GLY A 67 15.25 -8.99 -5.09
N ALA A 68 16.51 -9.16 -4.69
CA ALA A 68 17.06 -10.46 -4.30
C ALA A 68 16.29 -11.15 -3.15
N ARG A 69 15.55 -10.39 -2.33
CA ARG A 69 14.77 -10.92 -1.21
C ARG A 69 13.47 -11.58 -1.66
N LYS A 70 12.91 -11.18 -2.80
CA LYS A 70 11.69 -11.75 -3.39
C LYS A 70 10.53 -11.77 -2.39
N LEU A 71 10.35 -10.67 -1.69
CA LEU A 71 9.29 -10.50 -0.69
C LEU A 71 8.20 -9.58 -1.22
N ILE A 72 6.96 -9.97 -0.97
CA ILE A 72 5.77 -9.13 -1.11
C ILE A 72 4.95 -9.20 0.18
N ALA A 73 4.16 -8.18 0.45
CA ALA A 73 3.25 -8.21 1.59
C ALA A 73 1.86 -7.65 1.29
N VAL A 74 0.85 -8.28 1.89
CA VAL A 74 -0.54 -7.85 1.86
C VAL A 74 -0.98 -7.49 3.27
N LEU A 75 -1.51 -6.28 3.45
CA LEU A 75 -2.22 -5.90 4.66
C LEU A 75 -3.71 -6.20 4.48
N GLU A 76 -4.29 -6.95 5.41
CA GLU A 76 -5.71 -7.29 5.39
C GLU A 76 -6.51 -6.35 6.30
N GLY A 77 -7.58 -5.81 5.75
CA GLY A 77 -8.49 -4.92 6.44
C GLY A 77 -9.26 -5.56 7.60
N PRO A 78 -9.75 -4.73 8.55
CA PRO A 78 -10.61 -5.18 9.63
C PRO A 78 -11.87 -5.88 9.08
N SER A 79 -12.31 -6.94 9.78
CA SER A 79 -13.58 -7.60 9.47
C SER A 79 -14.05 -8.42 10.66
N ALA A 80 -15.37 -8.43 10.88
CA ALA A 80 -16.03 -9.32 11.82
C ALA A 80 -16.14 -10.77 11.30
N ASN A 81 -16.06 -10.96 9.98
CA ASN A 81 -16.20 -12.25 9.31
C ASN A 81 -15.07 -12.43 8.28
N PRO A 82 -13.84 -12.77 8.73
CA PRO A 82 -12.68 -12.86 7.86
C PRO A 82 -12.84 -13.98 6.84
N GLN A 83 -12.41 -13.71 5.61
CA GLN A 83 -12.48 -14.66 4.51
C GLN A 83 -11.07 -15.03 4.03
N PRO A 84 -10.85 -16.23 3.48
CA PRO A 84 -9.54 -16.62 2.96
C PRO A 84 -9.03 -15.62 1.93
N LEU A 85 -7.73 -15.34 1.95
CA LEU A 85 -7.09 -14.45 1.00
C LEU A 85 -6.49 -15.28 -0.14
N GLY A 86 -6.89 -15.00 -1.37
CA GLY A 86 -6.24 -15.53 -2.56
C GLY A 86 -5.18 -14.56 -3.06
N VAL A 87 -3.99 -15.09 -3.38
CA VAL A 87 -2.88 -14.36 -3.98
C VAL A 87 -2.45 -15.08 -5.25
N THR A 88 -2.38 -14.36 -6.36
CA THR A 88 -1.98 -14.88 -7.67
C THR A 88 -0.87 -14.03 -8.26
N LEU A 89 0.16 -14.67 -8.81
CA LEU A 89 1.18 -14.05 -9.65
C LEU A 89 1.09 -14.67 -11.05
N GLN A 90 1.00 -13.83 -12.06
CA GLN A 90 0.97 -14.23 -13.47
C GLN A 90 2.10 -13.52 -14.22
N SER A 91 2.68 -14.18 -15.21
CA SER A 91 3.58 -13.49 -16.16
C SER A 91 2.83 -12.33 -16.82
N ALA A 92 3.51 -11.21 -17.02
CA ALA A 92 2.93 -10.02 -17.64
C ALA A 92 3.92 -9.26 -18.51
N SER A 93 3.41 -8.39 -19.38
CA SER A 93 4.20 -7.38 -20.06
C SER A 93 4.65 -6.27 -19.09
N ALA A 94 5.56 -5.41 -19.54
CA ALA A 94 5.98 -4.22 -18.78
C ALA A 94 4.83 -3.22 -18.53
N ASP A 95 3.77 -3.27 -19.35
CA ASP A 95 2.55 -2.49 -19.16
C ASP A 95 1.53 -3.19 -18.25
N GLY A 96 1.90 -4.36 -17.69
CA GLY A 96 1.11 -5.15 -16.76
C GLY A 96 -0.11 -5.85 -17.39
N ILE A 97 -0.01 -6.18 -18.67
CA ILE A 97 -0.96 -7.06 -19.36
C ILE A 97 -0.54 -8.50 -19.07
N ALA A 98 -1.42 -9.27 -18.42
CA ALA A 98 -1.16 -10.66 -18.11
C ALA A 98 -1.08 -11.51 -19.39
N ASP A 99 -0.18 -12.51 -19.39
CA ASP A 99 -0.13 -13.52 -20.43
C ASP A 99 -1.21 -14.58 -20.18
N SER A 100 -2.36 -14.40 -20.82
CA SER A 100 -3.52 -15.30 -20.70
C SER A 100 -3.25 -16.73 -21.20
N GLY A 101 -2.17 -16.97 -21.94
CA GLY A 101 -1.77 -18.30 -22.42
C GLY A 101 -0.93 -19.09 -21.41
N ALA A 102 -0.36 -18.41 -20.41
CA ALA A 102 0.47 -19.01 -19.37
C ALA A 102 -0.32 -19.25 -18.08
N GLY A 103 -0.07 -20.39 -17.43
CA GLY A 103 -0.58 -20.63 -16.07
C GLY A 103 0.02 -19.64 -15.06
N PRO A 104 -0.59 -19.49 -13.87
CA PRO A 104 -0.04 -18.62 -12.84
C PRO A 104 1.33 -19.14 -12.38
N LEU A 105 2.30 -18.23 -12.24
CA LEU A 105 3.62 -18.51 -11.67
C LEU A 105 3.50 -18.90 -10.19
N MET A 106 2.50 -18.33 -9.51
CA MET A 106 2.17 -18.66 -8.13
C MET A 106 0.67 -18.45 -7.91
N GLN A 107 0.05 -19.40 -7.23
CA GLN A 107 -1.31 -19.25 -6.71
C GLN A 107 -1.35 -19.80 -5.30
N LYS A 108 -1.72 -18.96 -4.33
CA LYS A 108 -1.73 -19.32 -2.91
C LYS A 108 -3.04 -18.89 -2.28
N GLN A 109 -3.59 -19.77 -1.45
CA GLN A 109 -4.71 -19.46 -0.58
C GLN A 109 -4.20 -19.37 0.85
N ILE A 110 -4.42 -18.23 1.48
CA ILE A 110 -4.06 -17.97 2.86
C ILE A 110 -5.33 -18.11 3.71
N PRO A 111 -5.30 -18.91 4.81
CA PRO A 111 -6.46 -19.10 5.66
C PRO A 111 -7.02 -17.78 6.20
N ALA A 112 -8.33 -17.71 6.44
CA ALA A 112 -8.98 -16.53 6.98
C ALA A 112 -8.33 -16.08 8.32
N ALA A 113 -8.10 -14.79 8.45
CA ALA A 113 -7.74 -14.15 9.72
C ALA A 113 -8.15 -12.67 9.72
N VAL A 114 -8.07 -12.06 10.91
CA VAL A 114 -8.32 -10.64 11.13
C VAL A 114 -7.00 -9.91 11.42
N ASN A 115 -6.94 -8.62 11.07
CA ASN A 115 -5.94 -7.69 11.58
C ASN A 115 -4.49 -8.18 11.43
N ARG A 116 -4.12 -8.61 10.22
CA ARG A 116 -2.80 -9.14 9.95
C ARG A 116 -2.16 -8.56 8.70
N LEU A 117 -0.84 -8.62 8.69
CA LEU A 117 0.01 -8.42 7.53
C LEU A 117 0.54 -9.79 7.09
N VAL A 118 0.25 -10.18 5.86
CA VAL A 118 0.72 -11.41 5.23
C VAL A 118 1.98 -11.11 4.43
N LEU A 119 3.10 -11.74 4.78
CA LEU A 119 4.35 -11.64 4.04
C LEU A 119 4.62 -12.95 3.29
N LEU A 120 4.93 -12.85 2.00
CA LEU A 120 5.13 -13.98 1.11
C LEU A 120 6.49 -13.90 0.42
N SER A 121 7.20 -15.03 0.37
CA SER A 121 8.27 -15.23 -0.60
C SER A 121 7.69 -15.61 -1.96
N ILE A 122 8.20 -15.02 -3.02
CA ILE A 122 7.72 -15.24 -4.40
C ILE A 122 8.79 -15.91 -5.26
N PRO A 123 8.39 -16.62 -6.35
CA PRO A 123 9.35 -17.11 -7.33
C PRO A 123 10.12 -15.96 -7.99
N ALA A 124 11.38 -16.21 -8.36
CA ALA A 124 12.05 -15.32 -9.30
C ALA A 124 11.44 -15.48 -10.68
N ALA A 125 11.27 -14.36 -11.39
CA ALA A 125 10.85 -14.35 -12.77
C ALA A 125 11.78 -13.41 -13.57
N PRO A 126 12.25 -13.83 -14.76
CA PRO A 126 13.00 -12.96 -15.66
C PRO A 126 12.10 -11.95 -16.39
N VAL A 127 10.78 -12.08 -16.24
CA VAL A 127 9.75 -11.25 -16.85
C VAL A 127 8.91 -10.57 -15.76
N PRO A 128 8.26 -9.43 -16.05
CA PRO A 128 7.32 -8.82 -15.13
C PRO A 128 6.22 -9.78 -14.69
N MET A 129 5.73 -9.59 -13.47
CA MET A 129 4.61 -10.36 -12.93
C MET A 129 3.47 -9.45 -12.52
N LEU A 130 2.26 -9.73 -13.02
CA LEU A 130 1.04 -9.16 -12.46
C LEU A 130 0.72 -9.87 -11.15
N TRP A 131 0.67 -9.10 -10.07
CA TRP A 131 0.28 -9.56 -8.76
C TRP A 131 -1.15 -9.11 -8.44
N GLU A 132 -2.01 -10.08 -8.13
CA GLU A 132 -3.38 -9.85 -7.70
C GLU A 132 -3.67 -10.49 -6.34
N SER A 133 -4.38 -9.76 -5.48
CA SER A 133 -4.89 -10.27 -4.21
C SER A 133 -6.37 -9.96 -4.04
N SER A 134 -7.16 -10.94 -3.62
CA SER A 134 -8.59 -10.77 -3.33
C SER A 134 -9.09 -11.79 -2.32
N TYR A 135 -10.12 -11.41 -1.56
CA TYR A 135 -10.80 -12.33 -0.67
C TYR A 135 -11.60 -13.36 -1.47
N ARG A 136 -11.58 -14.60 -0.99
CA ARG A 136 -12.41 -15.70 -1.48
C ARG A 136 -13.73 -15.67 -0.74
N CYS A 137 -14.59 -14.74 -1.14
CA CYS A 137 -16.00 -14.82 -0.87
C CYS A 137 -16.51 -16.07 -1.58
N GLY A 138 -17.24 -16.95 -0.89
CA GLY A 138 -17.82 -18.14 -1.50
C GLY A 138 -18.62 -17.80 -2.77
N THR A 139 -19.07 -18.82 -3.49
CA THR A 139 -20.01 -18.63 -4.60
C THR A 139 -21.38 -18.25 -4.06
N ASP A 140 -21.56 -17.01 -3.64
CA ASP A 140 -22.86 -16.51 -3.22
C ASP A 140 -23.61 -15.96 -4.44
N GLY A 141 -24.51 -16.79 -4.96
CA GLY A 141 -25.88 -16.33 -5.23
C GLY A 141 -26.21 -15.73 -6.59
N GLY A 142 -25.53 -16.09 -7.68
CA GLY A 142 -25.95 -15.71 -9.04
C GLY A 142 -27.21 -16.43 -9.57
N ALA A 143 -28.09 -16.92 -8.70
CA ALA A 143 -29.29 -17.69 -9.06
C ALA A 143 -30.60 -17.04 -8.58
N ASP A 144 -30.55 -15.81 -8.03
CA ASP A 144 -31.74 -15.06 -7.63
C ASP A 144 -31.97 -13.85 -8.55
N GLU A 145 -33.22 -13.39 -8.63
CA GLU A 145 -33.75 -12.35 -9.53
C GLU A 145 -32.97 -11.01 -9.53
N PHE A 146 -32.04 -10.83 -8.58
CA PHE A 146 -31.15 -9.66 -8.42
C PHE A 146 -29.65 -9.98 -8.55
N GLY A 147 -29.25 -10.85 -9.48
CA GLY A 147 -27.85 -11.17 -9.80
C GLY A 147 -26.93 -10.00 -10.19
N PHE A 148 -27.40 -8.75 -10.11
CA PHE A 148 -26.66 -7.51 -10.30
C PHE A 148 -25.85 -7.10 -9.05
N ILE A 149 -26.20 -7.60 -7.86
CA ILE A 149 -25.46 -7.33 -6.62
C ILE A 149 -24.43 -8.43 -6.42
N THR A 150 -23.35 -8.39 -7.20
CA THR A 150 -22.22 -9.27 -6.93
C THR A 150 -21.49 -8.78 -5.68
N SER A 151 -21.23 -9.67 -4.74
CA SER A 151 -20.34 -9.44 -3.58
C SER A 151 -18.86 -9.38 -4.00
N SER A 152 -18.57 -9.13 -5.29
CA SER A 152 -17.24 -9.11 -5.85
C SER A 152 -16.62 -7.72 -5.69
N ALA A 153 -15.68 -7.58 -4.76
CA ALA A 153 -14.81 -6.42 -4.74
C ALA A 153 -13.72 -6.51 -5.81
N PRO A 154 -13.24 -5.36 -6.34
CA PRO A 154 -12.07 -5.35 -7.19
C PRO A 154 -10.84 -5.89 -6.42
N PRO A 155 -10.00 -6.72 -7.07
CA PRO A 155 -8.75 -7.17 -6.47
C PRO A 155 -7.76 -6.02 -6.34
N ALA A 156 -6.86 -6.10 -5.35
CA ALA A 156 -5.64 -5.29 -5.37
C ALA A 156 -4.73 -5.80 -6.49
N ARG A 157 -4.14 -4.88 -7.26
CA ARG A 157 -3.31 -5.17 -8.44
C ARG A 157 -2.03 -4.33 -8.42
N SER A 158 -0.89 -5.01 -8.53
CA SER A 158 0.43 -4.38 -8.62
C SER A 158 1.27 -5.08 -9.68
N LEU A 159 2.24 -4.36 -10.25
CA LEU A 159 3.18 -4.91 -11.20
C LEU A 159 4.52 -5.13 -10.51
N LEU A 160 5.03 -6.36 -10.57
CA LEU A 160 6.33 -6.70 -10.07
C LEU A 160 7.31 -6.75 -11.23
N LEU A 161 8.35 -5.91 -11.22
CA LEU A 161 9.39 -5.94 -12.23
C LEU A 161 10.52 -6.88 -11.84
N PRO A 162 11.25 -7.45 -12.81
CA PRO A 162 12.43 -8.26 -12.55
C PRO A 162 13.47 -7.54 -11.70
N ASP A 163 14.40 -8.33 -11.14
CA ASP A 163 15.54 -7.79 -10.42
C ASP A 163 16.39 -6.91 -11.36
N GLY A 164 16.82 -5.75 -10.85
CA GLY A 164 17.67 -4.83 -11.60
C GLY A 164 16.93 -3.76 -12.39
N SER A 165 15.60 -3.69 -12.36
CA SER A 165 14.78 -2.59 -12.92
C SER A 165 14.86 -1.32 -12.04
N PRO A 166 15.66 -0.29 -12.40
CA PRO A 166 15.89 0.87 -11.52
C PRO A 166 14.62 1.70 -11.28
N GLU A 167 13.71 1.72 -12.25
CA GLU A 167 12.43 2.45 -12.20
C GLU A 167 11.46 1.92 -11.14
N ALA A 168 11.61 0.67 -10.70
CA ALA A 168 10.74 0.02 -9.72
C ALA A 168 11.47 -0.34 -8.41
N GLN A 169 12.77 -0.07 -8.32
CA GLN A 169 13.53 -0.25 -7.09
C GLN A 169 13.08 0.75 -6.05
N ASN A 170 12.90 0.27 -4.82
CA ASN A 170 12.55 1.13 -3.71
C ASN A 170 13.18 0.58 -2.44
N GLN A 171 14.39 1.04 -2.16
CA GLN A 171 15.19 0.59 -1.03
C GLN A 171 14.45 0.73 0.30
N ARG A 172 13.64 1.78 0.47
CA ARG A 172 12.83 1.96 1.68
C ARG A 172 11.83 0.83 1.85
N VAL A 173 11.08 0.49 0.80
CA VAL A 173 10.12 -0.62 0.82
C VAL A 173 10.83 -1.97 1.02
N GLU A 174 11.95 -2.20 0.33
CA GLU A 174 12.71 -3.45 0.46
C GLU A 174 13.25 -3.67 1.88
N MET A 175 13.77 -2.61 2.51
CA MET A 175 14.23 -2.66 3.91
C MET A 175 13.06 -2.90 4.87
N GLU A 176 11.91 -2.27 4.64
CA GLU A 176 10.72 -2.48 5.47
C GLU A 176 10.23 -3.92 5.36
N LEU A 177 10.11 -4.48 4.16
CA LEU A 177 9.72 -5.88 3.96
C LEU A 177 10.72 -6.85 4.61
N ALA A 178 12.02 -6.53 4.59
CA ALA A 178 13.04 -7.29 5.28
C ALA A 178 12.89 -7.22 6.81
N SER A 179 12.58 -6.03 7.35
CA SER A 179 12.31 -5.84 8.78
C SER A 179 11.08 -6.64 9.21
N LEU A 180 9.99 -6.56 8.44
CA LEU A 180 8.77 -7.35 8.66
C LEU A 180 9.06 -8.85 8.60
N LYS A 181 9.94 -9.32 7.69
CA LYS A 181 10.38 -10.72 7.66
C LYS A 181 11.12 -11.13 8.93
N ALA A 182 11.95 -10.27 9.49
CA ALA A 182 12.62 -10.56 10.76
C ALA A 182 11.63 -10.58 11.94
N ALA A 183 10.50 -9.88 11.81
CA ALA A 183 9.46 -9.73 12.82
C ALA A 183 8.29 -10.75 12.68
N CYS A 184 8.44 -11.81 11.87
CA CYS A 184 7.39 -12.83 11.70
C CYS A 184 6.87 -13.36 13.05
N GLY A 185 5.55 -13.43 13.20
CA GLY A 185 4.88 -13.87 14.43
C GLY A 185 4.71 -12.78 15.49
N THR A 186 5.25 -11.58 15.25
CA THR A 186 5.09 -10.42 16.14
C THR A 186 4.13 -9.38 15.53
N SER A 187 3.92 -8.25 16.21
CA SER A 187 3.02 -7.18 15.76
C SER A 187 3.79 -5.96 15.26
N THR A 188 3.23 -5.27 14.27
CA THR A 188 3.74 -3.98 13.77
C THR A 188 2.66 -2.90 13.86
N ARG A 189 3.08 -1.63 14.02
CA ARG A 189 2.16 -0.48 14.13
C ARG A 189 1.69 -0.05 12.75
N LEU A 190 0.38 0.15 12.60
CA LEU A 190 -0.18 0.63 11.33
C LEU A 190 0.26 2.06 10.99
N ALA A 191 0.44 2.93 11.98
CA ALA A 191 0.93 4.30 11.75
C ALA A 191 2.32 4.32 11.07
N HIS A 192 3.18 3.37 11.41
CA HIS A 192 4.48 3.20 10.75
C HIS A 192 4.31 2.77 9.30
N LEU A 193 3.52 1.72 9.05
CA LEU A 193 3.23 1.25 7.68
C LEU A 193 2.60 2.35 6.82
N LYS A 194 1.63 3.08 7.37
CA LYS A 194 0.99 4.22 6.70
C LYS A 194 2.00 5.26 6.23
N THR A 195 2.98 5.57 7.08
CA THR A 195 4.05 6.53 6.77
C THR A 195 5.01 5.99 5.71
N VAL A 196 5.48 4.74 5.87
CA VAL A 196 6.47 4.14 4.97
C VAL A 196 5.93 3.96 3.55
N PHE A 197 4.68 3.53 3.43
CA PHE A 197 4.02 3.23 2.16
C PHE A 197 3.16 4.37 1.61
N GLN A 198 3.09 5.50 2.34
CA GLN A 198 2.32 6.68 1.95
C GLN A 198 0.85 6.31 1.68
N PHE A 199 0.22 5.66 2.65
CA PHE A 199 -1.22 5.39 2.60
C PHE A 199 -1.99 6.58 3.19
N ASP A 200 -3.07 6.96 2.53
CA ASP A 200 -3.95 8.04 2.97
C ASP A 200 -4.87 7.58 4.11
N ASP A 201 -5.57 8.55 4.71
CA ASP A 201 -6.55 8.32 5.78
C ASP A 201 -7.74 7.46 5.32
N ASP A 202 -8.07 7.44 4.04
CA ASP A 202 -9.17 6.63 3.50
C ASP A 202 -8.84 5.12 3.46
N VAL A 203 -7.56 4.76 3.34
CA VAL A 203 -7.09 3.37 3.36
C VAL A 203 -6.94 2.85 4.80
N ILE A 204 -6.21 3.61 5.63
CA ILE A 204 -5.94 3.27 7.04
C ILE A 204 -6.52 4.40 7.91
N ASN A 205 -7.76 4.19 8.36
CA ASN A 205 -8.53 5.09 9.24
C ASN A 205 -8.71 4.49 10.65
N ASP A 206 -9.50 5.18 11.46
CA ASP A 206 -9.81 4.85 12.86
C ASP A 206 -10.56 3.52 13.07
N SER A 207 -11.08 2.89 12.01
CA SER A 207 -11.67 1.54 12.10
C SER A 207 -10.63 0.42 12.21
N TRP A 208 -9.36 0.73 11.90
CA TRP A 208 -8.27 -0.21 12.01
C TRP A 208 -7.74 -0.33 13.45
N PRO A 209 -7.22 -1.50 13.85
CA PRO A 209 -6.49 -1.62 15.11
C PRO A 209 -5.17 -0.84 15.06
N GLU A 210 -4.64 -0.43 16.21
CA GLU A 210 -3.34 0.26 16.27
C GLU A 210 -2.18 -0.60 15.70
N GLN A 211 -2.28 -1.91 15.87
CA GLN A 211 -1.27 -2.89 15.48
C GLN A 211 -1.89 -4.08 14.76
N VAL A 212 -1.08 -4.69 13.89
CA VAL A 212 -1.43 -5.91 13.16
C VAL A 212 -0.34 -6.96 13.31
N THR A 213 -0.73 -8.23 13.35
CA THR A 213 0.21 -9.34 13.44
C THR A 213 0.86 -9.62 12.09
N VAL A 214 2.18 -9.77 12.07
CA VAL A 214 2.94 -10.16 10.88
C VAL A 214 2.94 -11.69 10.77
N GLN A 215 2.32 -12.22 9.71
CA GLN A 215 2.29 -13.64 9.40
C GLN A 215 3.06 -13.91 8.12
N CYS A 216 3.97 -14.88 8.16
CA CYS A 216 4.85 -15.21 7.06
C CYS A 216 4.55 -16.60 6.52
N PHE A 217 4.51 -16.76 5.20
CA PHE A 217 4.24 -18.03 4.54
C PHE A 217 5.25 -18.34 3.43
#